data_AF-A0A7K4F2R7-F1
#
_entry.id   AF-A0A7K4F2R7-F1
#
_cell.length_a   1.000
_cell.length_b   1.000
_cell.length_c   1.000
_cell.angle_alpha   90.00
_cell.angle_beta   90.00
_cell.angle_gamma   90.00
#
_symmetry.space_group_name_H-M   'P 1'
#
loop_
_entity.id
_entity.type
_entity.pdbx_description
1 polymer ?
#
loop_
_entity_poly.entity_id
_entity_poly.type
_entity_poly.pdbx_seq_one_letter_code
_entity_poly.pdbx_strand_id
1 'polypeptide(L)' 'VYESGRDLLDLGITPLENMIPEVALVKAMWVLGNYDNLEEIKKVMLENISSEISY' A
#
# COMPACT_ATOMS: atom_id res chain seq x y z
N VAL A 1 10.70 16.15 4.34
CA VAL A 1 10.91 15.10 3.31
C VAL A 1 12.36 14.69 3.36
N TYR A 2 12.64 13.47 3.84
CA TYR A 2 13.99 12.95 3.98
C TYR A 2 14.48 12.39 2.63
N GLU A 3 15.77 12.52 2.35
CA GLU A 3 16.45 11.92 1.19
C GLU A 3 16.18 10.41 1.14
N SER A 4 16.37 9.72 2.27
CA SER A 4 16.05 8.30 2.42
C SER A 4 14.60 7.95 2.08
N GLY A 5 13.64 8.82 2.37
CA GLY A 5 12.24 8.61 2.02
C GLY A 5 12.00 8.70 0.50
N ARG A 6 12.73 9.56 -0.20
CA ARG A 6 12.67 9.67 -1.66
C ARG A 6 13.34 8.47 -2.34
N ASP A 7 14.49 8.03 -1.83
CA ASP A 7 15.18 6.86 -2.36
C ASP A 7 14.29 5.61 -2.30
N LEU A 8 13.52 5.44 -1.23
CA LEU A 8 12.56 4.34 -1.09
C LEU A 8 11.43 4.43 -2.12
N LEU A 9 10.92 5.63 -2.42
CA LEU A 9 9.92 5.82 -3.47
C LEU A 9 10.49 5.52 -4.85
N ASP A 10 11.73 5.94 -5.12
CA ASP A 10 12.43 5.69 -6.39
C ASP A 10 12.72 4.19 -6.59
N LEU A 11 12.90 3.44 -5.50
CA LEU A 11 12.99 1.97 -5.51
C LEU A 11 11.64 1.27 -5.78
N GLY A 12 10.54 2.03 -5.89
CA GLY A 12 9.21 1.52 -6.19
C GLY A 12 8.40 1.09 -4.96
N ILE A 13 8.83 1.46 -3.76
CA ILE A 13 8.09 1.21 -2.52
C ILE A 13 6.87 2.13 -2.49
N THR A 14 5.70 1.55 -2.21
CA THR A 14 4.44 2.29 -2.14
C THR A 14 4.08 2.55 -0.68
N PRO A 15 3.99 3.83 -0.24
CA PRO A 15 3.62 4.17 1.13
C PRO A 15 2.13 3.92 1.35
N LEU A 16 1.76 3.22 2.42
CA LEU A 16 0.37 2.88 2.78
C LEU A 16 -0.24 3.84 3.81
N GLU A 17 0.15 5.11 3.73
CA GLU A 17 -0.28 6.18 4.63
C GLU A 17 -0.16 5.81 6.13
N ASN A 18 -1.27 5.83 6.87
CA ASN A 18 -1.35 5.56 8.31
C ASN A 18 -1.81 4.13 8.64
N MET A 19 -1.82 3.22 7.65
CA MET A 19 -2.28 1.86 7.84
C MET A 19 -1.39 1.09 8.84
N ILE A 20 -2.03 0.38 9.77
CA ILE A 20 -1.33 -0.46 10.74
C ILE A 20 -0.65 -1.63 10.00
N PRO A 21 0.61 -2.01 10.32
CA PRO A 21 1.36 -3.04 9.60
C PRO A 21 0.64 -4.38 9.45
N GLU A 22 -0.08 -4.81 10.48
CA GLU A 22 -0.87 -6.04 10.48
C GLU A 22 -2.02 -5.98 9.48
N VAL A 23 -2.70 -4.84 9.37
CA VAL A 23 -3.78 -4.62 8.41
C VAL A 23 -3.23 -4.53 6.99
N ALA A 24 -2.08 -3.87 6.82
CA ALA A 24 -1.37 -3.82 5.54
C ALA A 24 -0.99 -5.20 5.02
N LEU A 25 -0.55 -6.10 5.91
CA LEU A 25 -0.21 -7.48 5.55
C LEU A 25 -1.46 -8.26 5.10
N VAL A 26 -2.54 -8.21 5.87
CA VAL A 26 -3.79 -8.91 5.53
C VAL A 26 -4.38 -8.37 4.23
N LYS A 27 -4.36 -7.06 4.04
CA LYS A 27 -4.82 -6.42 2.80
C LYS A 27 -3.94 -6.84 1.62
N ALA A 28 -2.62 -6.89 1.77
CA ALA A 28 -1.74 -7.38 0.71
C ALA A 28 -2.03 -8.83 0.32
N MET A 29 -2.24 -9.72 1.30
CA MET A 29 -2.64 -11.11 1.03
C MET A 29 -3.96 -11.19 0.25
N TRP A 30 -4.94 -10.36 0.61
CA TRP A 30 -6.22 -10.31 -0.07
C TRP A 30 -6.10 -9.74 -1.49
N VAL A 31 -5.39 -8.62 -1.66
CA VAL A 31 -5.22 -7.97 -2.97
C VAL A 31 -4.46 -8.87 -3.94
N LEU A 32 -3.39 -9.53 -3.49
CA LEU A 32 -2.62 -10.49 -4.31
C LEU A 32 -3.43 -11.73 -4.70
N GLY A 33 -4.49 -12.07 -3.96
CA GLY A 33 -5.40 -13.17 -4.30
C GLY A 33 -6.52 -12.80 -5.27
N ASN A 34 -6.80 -11.50 -5.45
CA ASN A 34 -7.92 -11.02 -6.27
C ASN A 34 -7.47 -10.29 -7.56
N TYR A 35 -6.22 -9.85 -7.63
CA TYR A 35 -5.69 -9.06 -8.74
C TYR A 35 -4.32 -9.57 -9.20
N ASP A 36 -4.13 -9.72 -10.51
CA ASP A 36 -2.86 -10.14 -11.11
C ASP A 36 -2.01 -8.96 -11.64
N ASN A 37 -2.60 -7.77 -11.76
CA ASN A 37 -1.92 -6.58 -12.29
C ASN A 37 -1.33 -5.74 -11.14
N LEU A 38 -0.02 -5.51 -11.18
CA LEU A 38 0.74 -4.69 -10.23
C LEU A 38 0.21 -3.26 -10.09
N GLU A 39 -0.32 -2.64 -11.17
CA GLU A 39 -0.90 -1.30 -11.09
C GLU A 39 -2.24 -1.29 -10.33
N GLU A 40 -3.09 -2.28 -10.59
CA GLU A 40 -4.35 -2.46 -9.87
C GLU A 40 -4.09 -2.77 -8.39
N ILE A 41 -3.12 -3.64 -8.10
CA ILE A 41 -2.70 -3.98 -6.74
C ILE A 41 -2.30 -2.71 -5.97
N LYS A 42 -1.45 -1.85 -6.57
CA LYS A 42 -1.02 -0.60 -5.94
C LYS A 42 -2.21 0.34 -5.68
N LYS A 43 -3.13 0.44 -6.63
CA LYS A 43 -4.32 1.28 -6.53
C LYS A 43 -5.24 0.82 -5.40
N VAL A 44 -5.53 -0.48 -5.33
CA VAL A 44 -6.40 -1.07 -4.31
C VAL A 44 -5.76 -1.01 -2.92
N MET A 45 -4.44 -1.12 -2.83
CA MET A 45 -3.73 -0.96 -1.56
C MET A 45 -3.83 0.47 -1.00
N LEU A 46 -3.85 1.48 -1.87
CA LEU A 46 -4.03 2.90 -1.51
C LEU A 46 -5.49 3.31 -1.32
N GLU A 47 -6.44 2.54 -1.84
CA GLU A 47 -7.88 2.82 -1.69
C GLU A 47 -8.37 2.45 -0.29
N ASN A 48 -9.21 3.29 0.31
CA ASN A 48 -9.80 2.99 1.61
C ASN A 48 -11.06 2.12 1.45
N ILE A 49 -10.99 0.84 1.84
CA ILE A 49 -12.06 -0.15 1.62
C ILE A 49 -12.87 -0.42 2.90
N SER A 50 -12.22 -0.37 4.06
CA SER A 50 -12.75 -0.78 5.37
C SER A 50 -12.31 0.16 6.51
N SER A 51 -12.05 1.43 6.21
CA SER A 51 -11.55 2.44 7.18
C SER A 51 -10.14 2.15 7.72
N GLU A 52 -9.33 1.38 6.97
CA GLU A 52 -7.94 1.10 7.31
C GLU A 52 -6.98 2.28 7.07
N ILE A 53 -7.42 3.27 6.31
CA ILE A 53 -6.71 4.52 6.04
C ILE A 53 -7.55 5.66 6.62
N SER A 54 -6.90 6.61 7.30
CA SER A 54 -7.54 7.85 7.77
C SER A 54 -6.85 9.06 7.15
N TYR A 55 -7.66 9.95 6.58
CA TYR A 55 -7.21 11.21 5.97
C TYR A 55 -7.05 12.32 7.01
#